data_AF-A0A8T4IKW9-F1
#
_entry.id   AF-A0A8T4IKW9-F1
#
_cell.length_a   1.000
_cell.length_b   1.000
_cell.length_c   1.000
_cell.angle_alpha   90.00
_cell.angle_beta   90.00
_cell.angle_gamma   90.00
#
_symmetry.space_group_name_H-M   'P 1'
#
loop_
_entity.id
_entity.type
_entity.pdbx_description
1 polymer ?
#
loop_
_entity_poly.entity_id
_entity_poly.type
_entity_poly.pdbx_seq_one_letter_code
_entity_poly.pdbx_strand_id
1 'polypeptide(L)' 'MTHVFRKSSYSGQTNDACIEVADNIPDAPIHVRDSKDTTRPALTISRDTWHHFVTQL' A
#
# COMPACT_ATOMS: atom_id res chain seq x y z
N MET A 1 6.50 -5.10 15.86
CA MET A 1 6.16 -3.97 14.98
C MET A 1 5.07 -4.46 14.03
N THR A 2 3.95 -3.75 13.93
CA THR A 2 2.77 -4.22 13.16
C THR A 2 2.50 -3.26 12.02
N HIS A 3 2.24 -3.81 10.82
CA HIS A 3 1.80 -3.02 9.68
C HIS A 3 0.37 -2.52 9.91
N VAL A 4 0.17 -1.21 9.79
CA VAL A 4 -1.15 -0.58 9.83
C VAL A 4 -1.53 -0.19 8.42
N PHE A 5 -2.50 -0.90 7.85
CA PHE A 5 -2.96 -0.68 6.49
C PHE A 5 -4.01 0.43 6.44
N ARG A 6 -3.78 1.44 5.61
CA ARG A 6 -4.76 2.49 5.28
C ARG A 6 -5.18 2.36 3.81
N LYS A 7 -6.46 2.60 3.53
CA LYS A 7 -6.95 2.66 2.15
C LYS A 7 -6.33 3.84 1.40
N SER A 8 -5.99 3.63 0.13
CA SER A 8 -5.62 4.70 -0.79
C SER A 8 -6.80 5.66 -1.02
N SER A 9 -6.52 6.95 -1.18
CA SER A 9 -7.51 7.96 -1.56
C SER A 9 -8.07 7.75 -2.97
N TYR A 10 -7.36 6.99 -3.81
CA TYR A 10 -7.80 6.61 -5.16
C TYR A 10 -8.69 5.36 -5.20
N SER A 11 -8.90 4.70 -4.05
CA SER A 11 -9.84 3.59 -3.93
C SER A 11 -11.28 4.13 -3.89
N GLY A 12 -11.94 4.19 -5.05
CA GLY A 12 -13.31 4.71 -5.21
C GLY A 12 -14.41 3.66 -4.99
N GLN A 13 -15.65 4.13 -4.81
CA GLN A 13 -16.84 3.29 -4.59
C GLN A 13 -17.33 2.55 -5.85
N THR A 14 -17.02 3.05 -7.04
CA THR A 14 -17.63 2.60 -8.29
C THR A 14 -16.95 1.41 -8.95
N ASN A 15 -15.72 1.05 -8.54
CA ASN A 15 -14.88 0.12 -9.31
C ASN A 15 -14.46 -1.12 -8.51
N ASP A 16 -14.88 -1.22 -7.24
CA ASP A 16 -14.49 -2.21 -6.23
C ASP A 16 -12.97 -2.38 -6.00
N ALA A 17 -12.08 -2.00 -6.92
CA ALA A 17 -10.63 -2.10 -6.81
C ALA A 17 -10.12 -1.20 -5.67
N CYS A 18 -9.83 -1.81 -4.53
CA CYS A 18 -9.42 -1.12 -3.32
C CYS A 18 -8.00 -1.54 -2.97
N ILE A 19 -7.10 -0.57 -2.95
CA ILE A 19 -5.71 -0.76 -2.53
C ILE A 19 -5.53 -0.22 -1.11
N GLU A 20 -4.77 -0.97 -0.32
CA GLU A 20 -4.31 -0.60 1.01
C GLU A 20 -2.79 -0.53 1.06
N VAL A 21 -2.28 0.46 1.79
CA VAL A 21 -0.85 0.72 1.95
C VAL A 21 -0.50 0.73 3.44
N ALA A 22 0.61 0.10 3.81
CA ALA A 22 1.22 0.24 5.13
C ALA A 22 2.61 0.87 4.99
N ASP A 23 2.72 2.11 5.48
CA ASP A 23 3.91 2.97 5.46
C ASP A 23 4.31 3.46 6.87
N ASN A 24 3.70 2.89 7.91
CA ASN A 24 3.76 3.35 9.30
C ASN A 24 5.02 2.93 10.08
N ILE A 25 5.86 2.07 9.52
CA ILE A 25 7.06 1.57 10.19
C ILE A 25 8.28 2.34 9.64
N PRO A 26 8.99 3.13 10.46
CA PRO A 26 10.22 3.80 10.04
C PRO A 26 11.27 2.79 9.56
N ASP A 27 12.05 3.17 8.56
CA ASP A 27 13.15 2.38 7.97
C ASP A 27 12.78 0.98 7.45
N ALA A 28 11.49 0.66 7.36
CA ALA A 28 10.99 -0.57 6.79
C ALA A 28 10.47 -0.36 5.35
N PRO A 29 10.43 -1.43 4.54
CA PRO A 29 9.73 -1.43 3.27
C PRO A 29 8.24 -1.06 3.37
N ILE A 30 7.70 -0.57 2.27
CA ILE A 30 6.27 -0.27 2.11
C ILE A 30 5.54 -1.51 1.64
N HIS A 31 4.38 -1.78 2.23
CA HIS A 31 3.54 -2.92 1.85
C HIS A 31 2.26 -2.45 1.18
N VAL A 32 1.96 -3.01 0.01
CA VAL A 32 0.76 -2.72 -0.77
C VAL A 32 -0.04 -4.01 -0.95
N ARG A 33 -1.33 -3.99 -0.65
CA ARG A 33 -2.20 -5.14 -0.85
C ARG A 33 -3.54 -4.74 -1.45
N ASP A 34 -4.22 -5.73 -2.00
CA ASP A 34 -5.62 -5.63 -2.39
C ASP A 34 -6.52 -5.82 -1.16
N SER A 35 -7.50 -4.92 -0.96
CA SER A 35 -8.43 -5.00 0.17
C SER A 35 -9.38 -6.20 0.07
N LYS A 36 -9.59 -6.78 -1.12
CA LYS A 36 -10.54 -7.88 -1.33
C LYS A 36 -9.93 -9.24 -1.05
N ASP A 37 -8.62 -9.39 -1.21
CA ASP A 37 -7.91 -10.62 -0.90
C ASP A 37 -6.73 -10.36 0.04
N THR A 38 -7.05 -10.15 1.32
CA THR A 38 -6.05 -9.92 2.39
C THR A 38 -5.33 -11.20 2.81
N THR A 39 -5.71 -12.35 2.27
CA THR A 39 -5.03 -13.64 2.52
C THR A 39 -3.78 -13.80 1.68
N ARG A 40 -3.70 -13.07 0.56
CA ARG A 40 -2.51 -13.06 -0.29
C ARG A 40 -1.39 -12.20 0.33
N PRO A 41 -0.12 -12.55 0.08
CA PRO A 41 1.01 -11.72 0.47
C PRO A 41 0.90 -10.32 -0.13
N ALA A 42 1.20 -9.30 0.67
CA ALA A 42 1.35 -7.94 0.20
C ALA A 42 2.60 -7.81 -0.70
N LEU A 43 2.53 -6.94 -1.70
CA LEU A 43 3.71 -6.50 -2.44
C LEU A 43 4.60 -5.68 -1.51
N THR A 44 5.89 -6.03 -1.47
CA THR A 44 6.91 -5.31 -0.69
C THR A 44 7.74 -4.43 -1.62
N ILE A 45 7.79 -3.13 -1.30
CA ILE A 45 8.46 -2.11 -2.11
C ILE A 45 9.47 -1.37 -1.23
N SER A 46 10.69 -1.15 -1.74
CA SER A 46 11.67 -0.34 -1.02
C SER A 46 11.16 1.10 -0.83
N ARG A 47 11.65 1.80 0.20
CA ARG A 47 11.22 3.16 0.50
C ARG A 47 11.57 4.14 -0.62
N ASP A 48 12.77 4.02 -1.18
CA ASP A 48 13.23 4.85 -2.29
C ASP A 48 12.39 4.60 -3.55
N THR A 49 12.14 3.34 -3.89
CA THR A 49 11.28 2.98 -5.04
C THR A 49 9.86 3.51 -4.84
N TRP A 50 9.32 3.39 -3.62
CA TRP A 50 7.99 3.93 -3.32
C TRP A 50 7.95 5.45 -3.45
N HIS A 51 8.96 6.16 -2.93
CA HIS A 51 9.04 7.62 -3.05
C HIS A 51 9.12 8.06 -4.52
N HIS A 52 9.96 7.40 -5.33
CA HIS A 52 10.01 7.65 -6.77
C HIS A 52 8.66 7.40 -7.44
N PHE A 53 8.00 6.28 -7.12
CA PHE A 53 6.70 5.92 -7.69
C PHE A 53 5.62 6.96 -7.42
N VAL A 54 5.47 7.42 -6.17
CA VAL A 54 4.37 8.34 -5.80
C VAL A 54 4.61 9.79 -6.17
N THR A 55 5.85 10.19 -6.49
CA THR A 55 6.21 11.56 -6.87
C THR A 55 6.30 11.78 -8.39
N GLN A 56 6.15 10.72 -9.19
CA GLN A 56 6.14 10.78 -10.66
C GLN A 56 4.71 10.89 -11.26
N LEU A 57 3.71 11.22 -10.45
CA LEU A 57 2.31 11.41 -10.86
C LEU A 57 1.97 12.89 -11.06
#